data_AF-A0A955LZM1-F1
#
_entry.id   AF-A0A955LZM1-F1
#
_cell.length_a   1.000
_cell.length_b   1.000
_cell.length_c   1.000
_cell.angle_alpha   90.00
_cell.angle_beta   90.00
_cell.angle_gamma   90.00
#
_symmetry.space_group_name_H-M   'P 1'
#
loop_
_entity.id
_entity.type
_entity.pdbx_description
1 polymer ?
#
loop_
_entity_poly.entity_id
_entity_poly.type
_entity_poly.pdbx_seq_one_letter_code
_entity_poly.pdbx_strand_id
1 'polypeptide(L)'
;MNEMQRVPQYVPQDVCLSCDGCCRFKEAGSSWRPRISMDQVYDLRLKQPSLAQKIFNQTTIDSKSYVRTKEGCQSCSCKFFDNTEKRCGIYDVRPFECAFYPFLLHRVDNHYFVGVHLACPHILDTRYDKTFDT
;
A
#
# COMPACT_ATOMS: atom_id res chain seq x y z
N MET A 1 -13.44 -14.92 17.19
CA MET A 1 -12.57 -13.81 16.76
C MET A 1 -12.62 -13.80 15.25
N ASN A 2 -13.26 -12.81 14.64
CA ASN A 2 -13.39 -12.76 13.19
C ASN A 2 -11.99 -12.48 12.63
N GLU A 3 -11.40 -13.43 11.89
CA GLU A 3 -10.25 -13.12 11.06
C GLU A 3 -10.68 -12.03 10.09
N MET A 4 -10.07 -10.85 10.19
CA MET A 4 -10.25 -9.80 9.21
C MET A 4 -9.74 -10.35 7.88
N GLN A 5 -10.67 -10.83 7.05
CA GLN A 5 -10.39 -11.48 5.78
C GLN A 5 -9.53 -10.51 4.96
N ARG A 6 -8.28 -10.89 4.73
CA ARG A 6 -7.37 -10.07 3.93
C ARG A 6 -7.92 -10.02 2.52
N VAL A 7 -8.10 -8.81 1.99
CA VAL A 7 -8.41 -8.62 0.59
C VAL A 7 -7.28 -9.27 -0.22
N PRO A 8 -7.60 -10.23 -1.11
CA PRO A 8 -6.57 -10.84 -1.95
C PRO A 8 -5.94 -9.75 -2.83
N GLN A 9 -4.63 -9.85 -3.00
CA GLN A 9 -3.90 -8.94 -3.86
C GLN A 9 -4.35 -9.14 -5.32
N TYR A 10 -4.91 -8.10 -5.93
CA TYR A 10 -5.34 -8.14 -7.34
C TYR A 10 -4.16 -8.08 -8.31
N VAL A 11 -3.22 -7.16 -8.08
CA VAL A 11 -2.03 -7.01 -8.95
C VAL A 11 -0.97 -8.06 -8.60
N PRO A 12 -0.50 -8.87 -9.56
CA PRO A 12 0.60 -9.81 -9.35
C PRO A 12 1.80 -9.16 -8.66
N GLN A 13 2.43 -9.90 -7.75
CA GLN A 13 3.47 -9.36 -6.87
C GLN A 13 4.67 -8.82 -7.66
N ASP A 14 5.12 -9.57 -8.64
CA ASP A 14 6.21 -9.23 -9.57
C ASP A 14 5.90 -7.94 -10.34
N VAL A 15 4.69 -7.77 -10.86
CA VAL A 15 4.24 -6.54 -11.53
C VAL A 15 4.22 -5.37 -10.55
N CYS A 16 3.68 -5.56 -9.34
CA CYS A 16 3.60 -4.50 -8.33
C CYS A 16 4.98 -4.02 -7.85
N LEU A 17 5.92 -4.94 -7.62
CA LEU A 17 7.26 -4.62 -7.11
C LEU A 17 8.20 -4.05 -8.18
N SER A 18 8.00 -4.44 -9.43
CA SER A 18 8.72 -3.89 -10.58
C SER A 18 8.16 -2.54 -11.05
N CYS A 19 6.88 -2.23 -10.75
CA CYS A 19 6.31 -0.96 -11.17
C CYS A 19 7.05 0.23 -10.54
N ASP A 20 7.30 1.28 -11.32
CA ASP A 20 7.94 2.51 -10.82
C ASP A 20 6.92 3.56 -10.31
N GLY A 21 5.71 3.11 -9.98
CA GLY A 21 4.60 3.93 -9.46
C GLY A 21 4.47 3.94 -7.93
N CYS A 22 3.64 3.07 -7.36
CA CYS A 22 3.02 3.23 -6.03
C CYS A 22 3.94 3.33 -4.81
N CYS A 23 5.17 2.84 -4.89
CA CYS A 23 6.16 2.93 -3.81
C CYS A 23 7.15 4.10 -4.00
N ARG A 24 6.97 4.90 -5.05
CA ARG A 24 7.83 6.01 -5.44
C ARG A 24 6.98 7.27 -5.56
N PHE A 25 7.38 8.30 -4.84
CA PHE A 25 6.60 9.51 -4.66
C PHE A 25 7.42 10.70 -5.15
N LYS A 26 6.73 11.69 -5.71
CA LYS A 26 7.37 12.94 -6.12
C LYS A 26 7.95 13.71 -4.93
N GLU A 27 7.28 13.62 -3.78
CA GLU A 27 7.63 14.36 -2.56
C GLU A 27 7.46 13.51 -1.30
N ALA A 28 8.19 13.87 -0.24
CA ALA A 28 8.23 13.10 1.01
C ALA A 28 6.87 13.06 1.73
N GLY A 29 6.06 14.10 1.58
CA GLY A 29 4.75 14.27 2.22
C GLY A 29 3.56 13.78 1.39
N SER A 30 3.80 13.10 0.26
CA SER A 30 2.74 12.75 -0.71
C SER A 30 1.53 12.07 -0.08
N SER A 31 0.33 12.43 -0.53
CA SER A 31 -0.94 11.79 -0.14
C SER A 31 -1.08 10.36 -0.68
N TRP A 32 -0.22 9.93 -1.60
CA TRP A 32 -0.17 8.57 -2.13
C TRP A 32 0.59 7.59 -1.22
N ARG A 33 1.23 8.09 -0.15
CA ARG A 33 1.82 7.22 0.85
C ARG A 33 0.70 6.41 1.51
N PRO A 34 0.90 5.11 1.74
CA PRO A 34 -0.13 4.31 2.37
C PRO A 34 -0.34 4.73 3.81
N ARG A 35 -1.59 4.84 4.21
CA ARG A 35 -2.03 5.03 5.59
C ARG A 35 -2.27 3.69 6.26
N ILE A 36 -1.93 3.61 7.54
CA ILE A 36 -2.15 2.43 8.36
C ILE A 36 -3.29 2.70 9.35
N SER A 37 -4.25 1.79 9.44
CA SER A 37 -5.33 1.88 10.43
C SER A 37 -4.87 1.36 11.80
N MET A 38 -5.49 1.87 12.86
CA MET A 38 -5.18 1.42 14.22
C MET A 38 -5.58 -0.04 14.44
N ASP A 39 -6.65 -0.52 13.79
CA ASP A 39 -7.08 -1.92 13.86
C ASP A 39 -6.00 -2.85 13.29
N GLN A 40 -5.40 -2.48 12.15
CA GLN A 40 -4.29 -3.23 11.58
C GLN A 40 -3.07 -3.25 12.50
N VAL A 41 -2.77 -2.12 13.17
CA VAL A 41 -1.68 -2.04 14.16
C VAL A 41 -1.96 -2.98 15.33
N TYR A 42 -3.18 -2.96 15.86
CA TYR A 42 -3.58 -3.79 17.00
C TYR A 42 -3.51 -5.28 16.66
N ASP A 43 -4.08 -5.69 15.52
CA ASP A 43 -4.06 -7.07 15.06
C ASP A 43 -2.64 -7.60 14.90
N LEU A 44 -1.74 -6.81 14.29
CA LEU A 44 -0.36 -7.24 14.11
C LEU A 44 0.40 -7.27 15.45
N ARG A 45 0.10 -6.37 16.39
CA ARG A 45 0.68 -6.42 17.75
C ARG A 45 0.26 -7.68 18.50
N LEU A 46 -0.99 -8.11 18.37
CA LEU A 46 -1.47 -9.35 18.98
C LEU A 46 -0.81 -10.58 18.37
N LYS A 47 -0.67 -10.63 17.04
CA LYS A 47 -0.16 -11.80 16.32
C LYS A 47 1.37 -11.88 16.31
N GLN A 48 2.05 -10.74 16.15
CA GLN A 48 3.51 -10.65 15.96
C GLN A 48 4.07 -9.37 16.63
N PRO A 49 4.17 -9.32 17.98
CA PRO A 49 4.54 -8.11 18.72
C PRO A 49 5.86 -7.47 18.27
N SER A 50 6.92 -8.28 18.09
CA SER A 50 8.25 -7.79 17.69
C SER A 50 8.24 -7.19 16.28
N LEU A 51 7.50 -7.81 15.34
CA LEU A 51 7.35 -7.27 13.99
C LEU A 51 6.56 -5.96 14.01
N ALA A 52 5.47 -5.92 14.78
CA ALA A 52 4.67 -4.72 14.94
C ALA A 52 5.49 -3.55 15.49
N GLN A 53 6.37 -3.77 16.47
CA GLN A 53 7.26 -2.73 16.99
C GLN A 53 8.27 -2.23 15.93
N LYS A 54 8.78 -3.14 15.08
CA LYS A 54 9.69 -2.80 13.98
C LYS A 54 9.00 -1.99 12.87
N ILE A 55 7.74 -2.28 12.58
CA ILE A 55 6.96 -1.62 11.52
C ILE A 55 6.30 -0.33 12.01
N PHE A 56 5.81 -0.29 13.25
CA PHE A 56 5.03 0.82 13.80
C PHE A 56 5.84 1.58 14.84
N ASN A 57 6.77 2.41 14.37
CA ASN A 57 7.51 3.34 15.21
C ASN A 57 7.65 4.70 14.54
N GLN A 58 8.17 5.67 15.28
CA GLN A 58 8.28 7.06 14.84
C GLN A 58 9.22 7.25 13.62
N THR A 59 10.08 6.28 13.30
CA THR A 59 10.99 6.34 12.15
C THR A 59 10.38 5.78 10.86
N THR A 60 9.27 5.05 10.98
CA THR A 60 8.60 4.32 9.89
C THR A 60 7.23 4.89 9.57
N ILE A 61 6.51 5.38 10.58
CA ILE A 61 5.17 5.96 10.48
C ILE A 61 5.20 7.41 11.00
N ASP A 62 4.48 8.31 10.33
CA ASP A 62 4.33 9.71 10.77
C ASP A 62 3.17 9.90 11.76
N SER A 63 3.03 11.10 12.31
CA SER A 63 1.99 11.43 13.30
C SER A 63 0.56 11.34 12.75
N LYS A 64 0.38 11.29 11.42
CA LYS A 64 -0.92 11.14 10.75
C LYS A 64 -1.18 9.69 10.31
N SER A 65 -0.35 8.75 10.77
CA SER A 65 -0.41 7.31 10.46
C SER A 65 -0.07 6.96 9.02
N TYR A 66 0.65 7.82 8.30
CA TYR A 66 1.18 7.48 6.98
C TYR A 66 2.56 6.84 7.09
N VAL A 67 2.85 5.90 6.20
CA VAL A 67 4.20 5.39 6.02
C VAL A 67 5.13 6.52 5.58
N ARG A 68 6.28 6.63 6.22
CA ARG A 68 7.31 7.62 5.89
C ARG A 68 8.03 7.26 4.60
N THR A 69 8.80 8.21 4.08
CA THR A 69 9.62 8.02 2.90
C THR A 69 11.10 7.98 3.23
N LYS A 70 11.89 7.39 2.34
CA LYS A 70 13.33 7.62 2.21
C LYS A 70 13.50 8.79 1.25
N GLU A 71 14.22 9.81 1.67
CA GLU A 71 14.58 10.93 0.80
C GLU A 71 15.59 10.46 -0.25
N GLY A 72 15.45 10.99 -1.47
CA GLY A 72 16.35 10.78 -2.59
C GLY A 72 16.50 12.07 -3.39
N CYS A 73 17.56 12.17 -4.20
CA CYS A 73 17.92 13.43 -4.88
C CYS A 73 16.85 13.98 -5.85
N GLN A 74 15.98 13.11 -6.39
CA GLN A 74 14.97 13.49 -7.39
C GLN A 74 13.57 12.90 -7.11
N SER A 75 13.47 11.91 -6.24
CA SER A 75 12.20 11.28 -5.84
C SER A 75 12.33 10.68 -4.44
N CYS A 76 11.21 10.50 -3.79
CA CYS A 76 11.09 9.83 -2.51
C CYS A 76 10.61 8.40 -2.71
N SER A 77 10.98 7.46 -1.84
CA SER A 77 10.45 6.09 -1.90
C SER A 77 9.89 5.67 -0.55
N CYS A 78 8.96 4.71 -0.55
CA CYS A 78 8.40 4.15 0.68
C CYS A 78 9.52 3.64 1.63
N LYS A 79 9.38 3.89 2.94
CA LYS A 79 10.36 3.46 3.95
C LYS A 79 10.66 1.97 3.91
N PHE A 80 9.69 1.15 3.51
CA PHE A 80 9.84 -0.30 3.44
C PHE A 80 10.24 -0.82 2.05
N PHE A 81 10.32 0.04 1.04
CA PHE A 81 10.66 -0.37 -0.31
C PHE A 81 12.17 -0.29 -0.56
N ASP A 82 12.73 -1.37 -1.09
CA ASP A 82 14.13 -1.49 -1.53
C ASP A 82 14.17 -1.27 -3.05
N ASN A 83 14.79 -0.16 -3.48
CA ASN A 83 14.88 0.17 -4.91
C ASN A 83 15.86 -0.71 -5.68
N THR A 84 16.89 -1.24 -5.00
CA THR A 84 17.93 -2.06 -5.62
C THR A 84 17.41 -3.46 -5.86
N GLU A 85 16.82 -4.07 -4.83
CA GLU A 85 16.28 -5.42 -4.91
C GLU A 85 14.81 -5.48 -5.37
N LYS A 86 14.19 -4.31 -5.62
CA LYS A 86 12.76 -4.18 -5.97
C LYS A 86 11.88 -5.01 -5.04
N ARG A 87 12.07 -4.83 -3.73
CA ARG A 87 11.44 -5.65 -2.67
C ARG A 87 10.72 -4.78 -1.65
N CYS A 88 9.63 -5.29 -1.09
CA CYS A 88 9.00 -4.69 0.09
C CYS A 88 9.39 -5.47 1.34
N GLY A 89 10.02 -4.82 2.31
CA GLY A 89 10.44 -5.44 3.57
C GLY A 89 9.29 -5.85 4.50
N ILE A 90 8.04 -5.51 4.14
CA ILE A 90 6.83 -5.83 4.91
C ILE A 90 5.73 -6.44 4.02
N TYR A 91 6.07 -7.05 2.88
CA TYR A 91 5.11 -7.45 1.85
C TYR A 91 3.89 -8.22 2.39
N ASP A 92 4.14 -9.18 3.28
CA ASP A 92 3.10 -10.06 3.86
C ASP A 92 2.24 -9.39 4.94
N VAL A 93 2.62 -8.21 5.42
CA VAL A 93 1.89 -7.46 6.45
C VAL A 93 1.66 -6.01 6.02
N ARG A 94 1.63 -5.78 4.70
CA ARG A 94 1.43 -4.47 4.09
C ARG A 94 0.17 -3.77 4.61
N PRO A 95 0.15 -2.43 4.62
CA PRO A 95 -1.07 -1.65 4.88
C PRO A 95 -2.24 -2.09 4.01
N PHE A 96 -3.46 -2.00 4.52
CA PHE A 96 -4.68 -2.29 3.76
C PHE A 96 -4.68 -1.56 2.41
N GLU A 97 -4.34 -0.28 2.36
CA GLU A 97 -4.28 0.50 1.12
C GLU A 97 -3.29 -0.08 0.08
N CYS A 98 -2.20 -0.71 0.53
CA CYS A 98 -1.25 -1.37 -0.37
C CYS A 98 -1.79 -2.70 -0.92
N ALA A 99 -2.53 -3.47 -0.12
CA ALA A 99 -3.15 -4.73 -0.53
C ALA A 99 -4.41 -4.49 -1.38
N PHE A 100 -5.08 -3.36 -1.15
CA PHE A 100 -6.28 -2.94 -1.88
C PHE A 100 -5.95 -2.32 -3.25
N TYR A 101 -4.72 -1.83 -3.44
CA TYR A 101 -4.27 -1.31 -4.73
C TYR A 101 -4.43 -2.37 -5.84
N PRO A 102 -5.04 -2.02 -7.01
CA PRO A 102 -5.17 -0.69 -7.60
C PRO A 102 -6.52 -0.02 -7.35
N PHE A 103 -7.33 -0.57 -6.44
CA PHE A 103 -8.61 0.01 -6.07
C PHE A 103 -8.41 1.19 -5.11
N LEU A 104 -9.23 2.22 -5.29
CA LEU A 104 -9.20 3.45 -4.50
C LEU A 104 -10.56 3.66 -3.86
N LEU A 105 -10.57 3.92 -2.55
CA LEU A 105 -11.78 4.28 -1.83
C LEU A 105 -12.02 5.79 -1.96
N HIS A 106 -13.13 6.15 -2.59
CA HIS A 106 -13.61 7.52 -2.70
C HIS A 106 -14.84 7.68 -1.83
N ARG A 107 -14.90 8.75 -1.04
CA ARG A 107 -16.09 9.11 -0.28
C ARG A 107 -16.75 10.32 -0.94
N VAL A 108 -18.02 10.18 -1.29
CA VAL A 108 -18.87 11.28 -1.76
C VAL A 108 -20.07 11.33 -0.83
N ASP A 109 -20.21 12.43 -0.10
CA ASP A 109 -21.15 12.58 1.01
C ASP A 109 -21.01 11.45 2.05
N ASN A 110 -22.06 10.63 2.20
CA ASN A 110 -22.10 9.47 3.10
C ASN A 110 -21.98 8.13 2.36
N HIS A 111 -21.61 8.15 1.08
CA HIS A 111 -21.42 6.97 0.26
C HIS A 111 -19.94 6.73 -0.03
N TYR A 112 -19.56 5.46 -0.06
CA TYR A 112 -18.23 5.02 -0.47
C TYR A 112 -18.32 4.39 -1.86
N PHE A 113 -17.41 4.80 -2.73
CA PHE A 113 -17.24 4.29 -4.08
C PHE A 113 -15.86 3.67 -4.21
N VAL A 114 -15.78 2.58 -4.97
CA VAL A 114 -14.51 1.96 -5.33
C VAL A 114 -14.18 2.39 -6.75
N GLY A 115 -13.11 3.15 -6.91
CA GLY A 115 -12.52 3.47 -8.20
C GLY A 115 -11.34 2.55 -8.51
N VAL A 116 -10.89 2.54 -9.77
CA VAL A 116 -9.67 1.84 -10.18
C VAL A 116 -8.64 2.84 -10.65
N HIS A 117 -7.41 2.72 -10.15
CA HIS A 117 -6.29 3.53 -10.60
C HIS A 117 -5.80 3.09 -11.99
N LEU A 118 -6.34 3.72 -13.03
CA LEU A 118 -6.08 3.36 -14.43
C LEU A 118 -4.63 3.52 -14.87
N ALA A 119 -3.77 4.22 -14.11
CA ALA A 119 -2.35 4.30 -14.40
C ALA A 119 -1.53 3.13 -13.82
N CYS A 120 -2.18 2.16 -13.15
CA CYS A 120 -1.53 0.90 -12.80
C CYS A 120 -1.17 0.12 -14.07
N PRO A 121 0.09 -0.30 -14.27
CA PRO A 121 0.48 -1.05 -15.47
C PRO A 121 -0.35 -2.30 -15.70
N HIS A 122 -0.63 -3.07 -14.64
CA HIS A 122 -1.48 -4.25 -14.75
C HIS A 122 -2.89 -3.92 -15.25
N ILE A 123 -3.49 -2.84 -14.76
CA ILE A 123 -4.81 -2.41 -15.22
C ILE A 123 -4.77 -1.90 -16.66
N LEU A 124 -3.73 -1.16 -17.05
CA LEU A 124 -3.56 -0.72 -18.44
C LEU A 124 -3.57 -1.91 -19.40
N ASP A 125 -2.92 -3.00 -19.02
CA ASP A 125 -2.77 -4.20 -19.83
C ASP A 125 -4.05 -5.06 -19.86
N THR A 126 -4.83 -5.10 -18.77
CA THR A 126 -5.99 -6.02 -18.65
C THR A 126 -7.37 -5.36 -18.73
N ARG A 127 -7.47 -4.02 -18.75
CA ARG A 127 -8.77 -3.31 -18.65
C ARG A 127 -9.75 -3.57 -19.80
N TYR A 128 -9.30 -4.16 -20.89
CA TYR A 128 -10.15 -4.54 -22.04
C TYR A 128 -10.42 -6.04 -22.10
N ASP A 129 -9.89 -6.80 -21.14
CA ASP A 129 -10.18 -8.22 -21.03
C ASP A 129 -11.61 -8.39 -20.53
N LYS A 130 -12.34 -9.36 -21.11
CA LYS A 130 -13.73 -9.65 -20.73
C LYS A 130 -13.91 -9.99 -19.25
N THR A 131 -12.83 -10.36 -18.57
CA THR A 131 -12.80 -10.67 -17.14
C THR A 131 -12.75 -9.43 -16.24
N PHE A 132 -12.47 -8.25 -16.79
CA PHE A 132 -12.42 -6.99 -16.03
C PHE A 132 -13.81 -6.37 -15.82
N ASP A 133 -14.75 -6.65 -16.73
CA ASP A 133 -16.12 -6.12 -16.71
C ASP A 133 -17.12 -7.00 -15.92
N THR A 134 -16.69 -8.16 -15.41
CA THR A 134 -17.51 -9.14 -14.67
C THR A 134 -17.19 -9.16 -13.19
#